data_AF-A0AAD4JM12-F1
#
_entry.id   AF-A0AAD4JM12-F1
#
_cell.length_a   1.000
_cell.length_b   1.000
_cell.length_c   1.000
_cell.angle_alpha   90.00
_cell.angle_beta   90.00
_cell.angle_gamma   90.00
#
_symmetry.space_group_name_H-M   'P 1'
#
loop_
_entity.id
_entity.type
_entity.pdbx_description
1 polymer ?
#
loop_
_entity_poly.entity_id
_entity_poly.type
_entity_poly.pdbx_seq_one_letter_code
_entity_poly.pdbx_strand_id
1 'polypeptide(L)' 'SFHCRRGKAYLFNNVVNVTVGGDEERMMLSGMHTVADVFCCSCGHLVGWKY' A
#
# COMPACT_ATOMS: atom_id res chain seq x y z
N SER A 1 -10.59 0.93 13.73
CA SER A 1 -9.43 0.03 13.66
C SER A 1 -9.29 -0.45 12.23
N PHE A 2 -8.16 -0.16 11.58
CA PHE A 2 -7.91 -0.55 10.19
C PHE A 2 -7.38 -1.99 10.19
N HIS A 3 -8.20 -2.93 9.73
CA HIS A 3 -7.85 -4.35 9.69
C HIS A 3 -7.75 -4.79 8.25
N CYS A 4 -6.59 -5.34 7.90
CA CYS A 4 -6.41 -6.06 6.65
C CYS A 4 -6.68 -7.55 6.91
N ARG A 5 -6.84 -8.34 5.84
CA ARG A 5 -7.16 -9.77 5.91
C ARG A 5 -6.15 -10.59 6.74
N ARG A 6 -4.93 -10.09 6.94
CA ARG A 6 -3.85 -10.73 7.71
C ARG A 6 -3.55 -10.07 9.07
N GLY A 7 -4.37 -9.12 9.53
CA GLY A 7 -4.21 -8.50 10.86
C GLY A 7 -4.25 -6.97 10.83
N LYS A 8 -3.47 -6.34 11.73
CA LYS A 8 -3.41 -4.88 11.88
C LYS A 8 -2.82 -4.25 10.63
N ALA A 9 -3.48 -3.22 10.12
CA ALA A 9 -2.97 -2.37 9.08
C ALA A 9 -2.87 -0.94 9.60
N TYR A 10 -1.95 -0.17 9.01
CA TYR A 10 -1.66 1.19 9.42
C TYR A 10 -1.84 2.12 8.23
N LEU A 11 -2.42 3.29 8.49
CA LEU A 11 -2.58 4.36 7.53
C LEU A 11 -1.74 5.54 7.99
N PHE A 12 -0.90 6.06 7.11
CA PHE A 12 -0.01 7.19 7.40
C PHE A 12 -0.04 8.16 6.23
N ASN A 13 0.20 9.44 6.50
CA ASN A 13 0.24 10.48 5.46
C ASN A 13 1.59 10.56 4.73
N ASN A 14 2.67 10.13 5.37
CA ASN A 14 4.03 10.21 4.80
C ASN A 14 4.83 8.96 5.17
N VAL A 15 5.64 8.50 4.22
CA VAL A 15 6.55 7.36 4.35
C VAL A 15 7.84 7.67 3.60
N VAL A 16 8.98 7.27 4.17
CA VAL A 16 10.32 7.48 3.59
C VAL A 16 10.99 6.14 3.32
N ASN A 17 12.05 6.13 2.52
CA ASN A 17 12.82 4.93 2.18
C ASN A 17 11.99 3.85 1.45
N VAL A 18 11.05 4.28 0.63
CA VAL A 18 10.22 3.42 -0.22
C VAL A 18 10.22 3.89 -1.67
N THR A 19 10.04 2.94 -2.58
CA THR A 19 9.82 3.17 -4.00
C THR A 19 8.35 2.91 -4.31
N VAL A 20 7.74 3.77 -5.11
CA VAL A 20 6.34 3.63 -5.55
C VAL A 20 6.34 3.00 -6.94
N GLY A 21 5.52 1.96 -7.11
CA GLY A 21 5.28 1.29 -8.38
C GLY A 21 4.34 2.08 -9.30
N GLY A 22 3.90 1.42 -10.37
CA GLY A 22 2.88 1.98 -11.27
C GLY A 22 1.51 2.04 -10.59
N ASP A 23 0.65 2.92 -11.11
CA ASP A 23 -0.77 2.93 -10.77
C ASP A 23 -1.49 1.69 -11.33
N GLU A 24 -2.31 1.08 -10.48
CA GLU A 24 -3.10 -0.10 -10.80
C GLU A 24 -4.50 0.04 -10.20
N GLU A 25 -5.52 -0.41 -10.93
CA GLU A 25 -6.87 -0.48 -10.39
C GLU A 25 -7.04 -1.76 -9.54
N ARG A 26 -7.30 -1.58 -8.24
CA ARG A 26 -7.43 -2.69 -7.27
C ARG A 26 -8.77 -2.67 -6.56
N MET A 27 -9.46 -3.82 -6.61
CA MET A 27 -10.76 -3.98 -5.96
C MET A 27 -10.55 -4.17 -4.45
N MET A 28 -11.13 -3.27 -3.67
CA MET A 28 -11.08 -3.28 -2.21
C MET A 28 -12.48 -3.40 -1.63
N LEU A 29 -12.56 -3.60 -0.31
CA LEU A 29 -13.85 -3.68 0.39
C LEU A 29 -14.71 -2.43 0.18
N SER A 30 -14.09 -1.26 -0.01
CA SER A 30 -14.77 0.01 -0.23
C SER A 30 -15.13 0.31 -1.69
N GLY A 31 -14.66 -0.49 -2.65
CA GLY A 31 -14.88 -0.24 -4.08
C GLY A 31 -13.61 -0.36 -4.92
N MET A 32 -13.68 0.20 -6.13
CA MET A 32 -12.56 0.28 -7.06
C MET A 32 -11.68 1.48 -6.71
N HIS A 33 -10.39 1.25 -6.54
CA HIS A 33 -9.42 2.31 -6.25
C HIS A 33 -8.21 2.17 -7.17
N THR A 34 -7.75 3.29 -7.72
CA THR A 34 -6.41 3.38 -8.29
C THR A 34 -5.42 3.44 -7.14
N VAL A 35 -4.48 2.49 -7.10
CA VAL A 35 -3.47 2.38 -6.06
C VAL A 35 -2.11 2.13 -6.68
N ALA A 36 -1.05 2.51 -5.99
CA ALA A 36 0.31 2.18 -6.39
C ALA A 36 0.98 1.34 -5.31
N ASP A 37 1.55 0.20 -5.70
CA ASP A 37 2.28 -0.65 -4.76
C ASP A 37 3.54 0.06 -4.25
N VAL A 38 3.84 -0.14 -2.97
CA VAL A 38 4.96 0.51 -2.28
C VAL A 38 5.96 -0.56 -1.87
N PHE A 39 7.21 -0.38 -2.29
CA PHE A 39 8.31 -1.31 -2.09
C PHE A 39 9.38 -0.70 -1.18
N CYS A 40 10.00 -1.49 -0.33
CA CYS A 40 11.13 -1.02 0.49
C CYS A 40 12.37 -0.78 -0.39
N CYS A 41 13.01 0.39 -0.28
CA CYS A 41 14.22 0.70 -1.06
C CYS A 41 15.40 -0.25 -0.77
N SER A 42 15.45 -0.82 0.44
CA SER A 42 16.59 -1.65 0.86
C SER A 42 16.46 -3.12 0.44
N CYS A 43 15.24 -3.68 0.45
CA CYS A 43 15.04 -5.11 0.20
C CYS A 43 14.08 -5.41 -0.96
N GLY A 44 13.49 -4.40 -1.60
CA GLY A 44 12.57 -4.53 -2.74
C GLY A 44 11.24 -5.22 -2.43
N HIS A 45 10.98 -5.61 -1.18
CA HIS A 45 9.73 -6.26 -0.81
C HIS A 45 8.57 -5.28 -0.78
N LEU A 46 7.38 -5.78 -1.16
CA LEU A 46 6.11 -5.07 -1.03
C LEU A 46 5.81 -4.82 0.45
N VAL A 47 5.74 -3.55 0.84
CA VAL A 47 5.44 -3.13 2.21
C VAL A 47 4.05 -2.51 2.37
N GLY A 48 3.40 -2.15 1.26
CA GLY A 48 2.06 -1.57 1.28
C GLY A 48 1.64 -1.04 -0.07
N TRP A 49 0.70 -0.11 -0.06
CA TRP A 49 0.16 0.54 -1.24
C TRP A 49 -0.27 1.96 -0.86
N LYS A 50 -0.22 2.85 -1.85
CA LYS A 50 -0.63 4.24 -1.76
C LYS A 50 -1.92 4.43 -2.59
N TYR A 51 -2.85 5.23 -2.08
CA TYR A 51 -3.97 5.76 -2.85
C TYR A 51 -3.52 6.89 -3.79
#